data_AF-A0A349J6D5-F1
#
_entry.id   AF-A0A349J6D5-F1
#
_cell.length_a   1.000
_cell.length_b   1.000
_cell.length_c   1.000
_cell.angle_alpha   90.00
_cell.angle_beta   90.00
_cell.angle_gamma   90.00
#
_symmetry.space_group_name_H-M   'P 1'
#
loop_
_entity.id
_entity.type
_entity.pdbx_description
1 polymer ?
#
loop_
_entity_poly.entity_id
_entity_poly.type
_entity_poly.pdbx_seq_one_letter_code
_entity_poly.pdbx_strand_id
1 'polypeptide(L)'
;MSPDLTSASRGGLAALAVALIAACGLAWYSWSDQPEVDERLAAAQSAAKSIKGSEPLRERVERQRVANTELRGNIAELKKAAGFTVEPRFQVPPNEREPGKFFLNRFVEVRQVLREKAQARRIDSDERLGFPPDDRVPPDGDAPRLLAMLQLTEKAIGIVLEAPDPVEWFDISHDKPYETGPLNRPVLLSEYPLTLKLRGSLKTVLWILHRYGQRRPDDYPLILRGLSIKSDNSKVKDDVQQLEAVFQLAGMQFVPDDKREGGTITTSSAPGGGSSGMRARP
;
A
#
# COMPACT_ATOMS: atom_id res chain seq x y z
N MET A 1 -10.20 -22.85 -75.89
CA MET A 1 -9.41 -22.27 -74.79
C MET A 1 -10.35 -21.36 -74.00
N SER A 2 -10.91 -21.87 -72.92
CA SER A 2 -11.81 -21.11 -72.05
C SER A 2 -10.95 -20.38 -71.01
N PRO A 3 -11.02 -19.04 -70.89
CA PRO A 3 -10.23 -18.33 -69.89
C PRO A 3 -10.67 -18.73 -68.48
N ASP A 4 -9.69 -19.09 -67.66
CA ASP A 4 -9.90 -19.55 -66.29
C ASP A 4 -10.25 -18.37 -65.37
N LEU A 5 -11.56 -18.20 -65.14
CA LEU A 5 -12.15 -17.10 -64.36
C LEU A 5 -11.86 -17.18 -62.84
N THR A 6 -11.20 -18.24 -62.37
CA THR A 6 -10.91 -18.45 -60.94
C THR A 6 -9.70 -17.67 -60.44
N SER A 7 -8.79 -17.27 -61.33
CA SER A 7 -7.62 -16.44 -60.99
C SER A 7 -7.99 -14.96 -60.81
N ALA A 8 -8.92 -14.46 -61.63
CA ALA A 8 -9.41 -13.08 -61.56
C ALA A 8 -10.23 -12.80 -60.30
N SER A 9 -11.05 -13.76 -59.85
CA SER A 9 -11.84 -13.62 -58.61
C SER A 9 -10.99 -13.65 -57.34
N ARG A 10 -9.90 -14.42 -57.32
CA ARG A 10 -8.93 -14.44 -56.22
C ARG A 10 -8.10 -13.16 -56.15
N GLY A 11 -7.72 -12.59 -57.30
CA GLY A 11 -7.04 -11.29 -57.37
C GLY A 11 -7.94 -10.14 -56.87
N GLY A 12 -9.22 -10.15 -57.25
CA GLY A 12 -10.21 -9.17 -56.79
C GLY A 12 -10.45 -9.21 -55.29
N LEU A 13 -10.58 -10.40 -54.69
CA LEU A 13 -10.76 -10.56 -53.25
C LEU A 13 -9.53 -10.12 -52.44
N ALA A 14 -8.32 -10.41 -52.93
CA ALA A 14 -7.09 -9.96 -52.29
C ALA A 14 -6.96 -8.43 -52.32
N ALA A 15 -7.27 -7.79 -53.45
CA ALA A 15 -7.26 -6.34 -53.57
C ALA A 15 -8.28 -5.67 -52.63
N LEU A 16 -9.47 -6.26 -52.49
CA LEU A 16 -10.52 -5.75 -51.61
C LEU A 16 -10.14 -5.90 -50.13
N ALA A 17 -9.50 -7.01 -49.74
CA ALA A 17 -8.98 -7.21 -48.39
C ALA A 17 -7.88 -6.20 -48.04
N VAL A 18 -6.95 -5.93 -48.96
CA VAL A 18 -5.88 -4.93 -48.76
C VAL A 18 -6.47 -3.52 -48.64
N ALA A 19 -7.44 -3.17 -49.49
CA ALA A 19 -8.12 -1.88 -49.43
C ALA A 19 -8.89 -1.70 -48.11
N LEU A 20 -9.53 -2.76 -47.61
CA LEU A 20 -10.28 -2.72 -46.36
C LEU A 20 -9.34 -2.57 -45.15
N ILE A 21 -8.20 -3.26 -45.14
CA ILE A 21 -7.19 -3.11 -44.08
C ILE A 21 -6.60 -1.70 -44.09
N ALA A 22 -6.30 -1.15 -45.27
CA ALA A 22 -5.80 0.22 -45.39
C ALA A 22 -6.83 1.26 -44.92
N ALA A 23 -8.11 1.08 -45.29
CA ALA A 23 -9.20 1.96 -44.87
C ALA A 23 -9.45 1.87 -43.36
N CYS A 24 -9.45 0.66 -42.78
CA CYS A 24 -9.57 0.47 -41.34
C CYS A 24 -8.36 1.02 -40.58
N GLY A 25 -7.15 0.90 -41.13
CA GLY A 25 -5.93 1.47 -40.56
C GLY A 25 -5.94 3.00 -40.56
N LEU A 26 -6.42 3.63 -41.64
CA LEU A 26 -6.59 5.08 -41.72
C LEU A 26 -7.72 5.58 -40.81
N ALA A 27 -8.85 4.85 -40.74
CA ALA A 27 -9.93 5.17 -39.82
C ALA A 27 -9.50 5.06 -38.36
N TRP A 28 -8.77 3.98 -38.00
CA TRP A 28 -8.20 3.79 -36.67
C TRP A 28 -7.17 4.89 -36.33
N TYR A 29 -6.30 5.25 -37.27
CA TYR A 29 -5.34 6.34 -37.12
C TYR A 29 -6.04 7.68 -36.88
N SER A 30 -7.14 7.95 -37.59
CA SER A 30 -7.94 9.17 -37.43
C SER A 30 -8.80 9.24 -36.16
N TRP A 31 -9.15 8.08 -35.58
CA TRP A 31 -9.96 7.97 -34.35
C TRP A 31 -9.13 7.78 -33.09
N SER A 32 -7.88 7.37 -33.19
CA SER A 32 -6.96 7.37 -32.05
C SER A 32 -6.55 8.80 -31.73
N ASP A 33 -6.60 9.20 -30.45
CA ASP A 33 -6.26 10.53 -29.89
C ASP A 33 -4.80 10.98 -30.12
N GLN A 34 -4.13 10.55 -31.19
CA GLN A 34 -2.79 10.99 -31.57
C GLN A 34 -2.63 12.48 -31.86
N PRO A 35 -3.59 13.24 -32.46
CA PRO A 35 -3.34 14.67 -32.69
C PRO A 35 -3.17 15.43 -31.36
N GLU A 36 -3.89 15.03 -30.30
CA GLU A 36 -3.66 15.60 -28.97
C GLU A 36 -2.32 15.18 -28.36
N VAL A 37 -1.88 13.93 -28.59
CA VAL A 37 -0.60 13.44 -28.06
C VAL A 37 0.57 14.08 -28.80
N ASP A 38 0.49 14.25 -30.12
CA ASP A 38 1.52 14.87 -30.95
C ASP A 38 1.58 16.38 -30.74
N GLU A 39 0.45 17.07 -30.56
CA GLU A 39 0.44 18.48 -30.14
C GLU A 39 1.03 18.64 -28.73
N ARG A 40 0.71 17.75 -27.79
CA ARG A 40 1.32 17.76 -26.44
C ARG A 40 2.81 17.44 -26.49
N LEU A 41 3.25 16.55 -27.39
CA LEU A 41 4.66 16.21 -27.56
C LEU A 41 5.43 17.35 -28.23
N ALA A 42 4.85 18.01 -29.23
CA ALA A 42 5.41 19.18 -29.89
C ALA A 42 5.46 20.40 -28.95
N ALA A 43 4.42 20.61 -28.14
CA ALA A 43 4.38 21.61 -27.08
C ALA A 43 5.39 21.31 -25.96
N ALA A 44 5.54 20.05 -25.56
CA ALA A 44 6.56 19.65 -24.59
C ALA A 44 7.97 19.79 -25.15
N GLN A 45 8.19 19.50 -26.43
CA GLN A 45 9.48 19.68 -27.10
C GLN A 45 9.82 21.15 -27.33
N SER A 46 8.85 22.02 -27.65
CA SER A 46 9.07 23.46 -27.77
C SER A 46 9.32 24.10 -26.40
N ALA A 47 8.62 23.66 -25.35
CA ALA A 47 8.90 24.02 -23.96
C ALA A 47 10.28 23.51 -23.49
N ALA A 48 10.68 22.29 -23.87
CA ALA A 48 12.01 21.76 -23.57
C ALA A 48 13.12 22.53 -24.31
N LYS A 49 12.84 23.04 -25.52
CA LYS A 49 13.76 23.89 -26.28
C LYS A 49 13.86 25.31 -25.72
N SER A 50 12.78 25.88 -25.16
CA SER A 50 12.85 27.19 -24.48
C SER A 50 13.61 27.12 -23.14
N ILE A 51 13.69 25.93 -22.52
CA ILE A 51 14.52 25.65 -21.33
C ILE A 51 16.03 25.55 -21.68
N LYS A 52 16.43 25.57 -22.95
CA LYS A 52 17.85 25.68 -23.37
C LYS A 52 18.38 27.12 -23.43
N GLY A 53 17.66 28.11 -22.90
CA GLY A 53 18.16 29.46 -22.66
C GLY A 53 19.05 29.54 -21.41
N SER A 54 20.08 30.39 -21.44
CA SER A 54 21.04 30.63 -20.34
C SER A 54 20.41 31.38 -19.17
N GLU A 55 19.39 30.80 -18.53
CA GLU A 55 19.01 31.27 -17.21
C GLU A 55 20.08 30.86 -16.20
N PRO A 56 20.52 31.77 -15.31
CA PRO A 56 21.45 31.42 -14.26
C PRO A 56 20.82 30.32 -13.41
N LEU A 57 21.57 29.23 -13.21
CA LEU A 57 21.13 28.02 -12.52
C LEU A 57 20.44 28.31 -11.17
N ARG A 58 20.85 29.40 -10.50
CA ARG A 58 20.27 29.91 -9.26
C ARG A 58 18.79 30.29 -9.38
N GLU A 59 18.38 30.97 -10.44
CA GLU A 59 16.98 31.37 -10.64
C GLU A 59 16.08 30.17 -10.93
N ARG A 60 16.61 29.14 -11.59
CA ARG A 60 15.90 27.86 -11.78
C ARG A 60 15.71 27.10 -10.48
N VAL A 61 16.76 27.03 -9.66
CA VAL A 61 16.69 26.38 -8.34
C VAL A 61 15.68 27.07 -7.44
N GLU A 62 15.65 28.41 -7.43
CA GLU A 62 14.66 29.16 -6.65
C GLU A 62 13.24 28.98 -7.19
N ARG A 63 13.02 29.03 -8.52
CA ARG A 63 11.70 28.70 -9.10
C ARG A 63 11.25 27.28 -8.77
N GLN A 64 12.17 26.32 -8.79
CA GLN A 64 11.87 24.95 -8.43
C GLN A 64 11.53 24.80 -6.95
N ARG A 65 12.19 25.55 -6.06
CA ARG A 65 11.85 25.61 -4.63
C ARG A 65 10.46 26.20 -4.40
N VAL A 66 10.13 27.30 -5.07
CA VAL A 66 8.80 27.93 -5.00
C VAL A 66 7.73 26.97 -5.52
N ALA A 67 7.93 26.36 -6.70
CA ALA A 67 7.01 25.38 -7.26
C ALA A 67 6.85 24.14 -6.37
N ASN A 68 7.92 23.65 -5.74
CA ASN A 68 7.83 22.55 -4.77
C ASN A 68 7.05 22.96 -3.51
N THR A 69 7.16 24.22 -3.09
CA THR A 69 6.43 24.75 -1.93
C THR A 69 4.94 24.88 -2.25
N GLU A 70 4.59 25.40 -3.42
CA GLU A 70 3.21 25.46 -3.91
C GLU A 70 2.61 24.06 -4.07
N LEU A 71 3.34 23.11 -4.66
CA LEU A 71 2.91 21.73 -4.76
C LEU A 71 2.67 21.09 -3.39
N ARG A 72 3.50 21.41 -2.38
CA ARG A 72 3.28 20.95 -1.00
C ARG A 72 2.01 21.54 -0.40
N GLY A 73 1.75 22.83 -0.61
CA GLY A 73 0.51 23.49 -0.20
C GLY A 73 -0.70 22.83 -0.83
N ASN A 74 -0.67 22.61 -2.15
CA ASN A 74 -1.73 21.94 -2.89
C ASN A 74 -1.94 20.49 -2.42
N ILE A 75 -0.86 19.74 -2.14
CA ILE A 75 -0.97 18.38 -1.58
C ILE A 75 -1.60 18.42 -0.18
N ALA A 76 -1.25 19.39 0.66
CA ALA A 76 -1.84 19.54 1.99
C ALA A 76 -3.33 19.91 1.91
N GLU A 77 -3.71 20.79 0.99
CA GLU A 77 -5.10 21.14 0.71
C GLU A 77 -5.89 19.95 0.13
N LEU A 78 -5.32 19.21 -0.82
CA LEU A 78 -5.92 17.99 -1.35
C LEU A 78 -6.05 16.90 -0.29
N LYS A 79 -5.05 16.75 0.59
CA LYS A 79 -5.14 15.88 1.77
C LYS A 79 -6.30 16.31 2.65
N LYS A 80 -6.42 17.60 2.97
CA LYS A 80 -7.51 18.14 3.80
C LYS A 80 -8.89 17.96 3.13
N ALA A 81 -9.00 18.24 1.83
CA ALA A 81 -10.24 18.11 1.04
C ALA A 81 -10.68 16.65 0.88
N ALA A 82 -9.73 15.72 0.78
CA ALA A 82 -9.99 14.28 0.78
C ALA A 82 -10.26 13.70 2.19
N GLY A 83 -10.29 14.54 3.24
CA GLY A 83 -10.49 14.11 4.62
C GLY A 83 -9.30 13.32 5.19
N PHE A 84 -8.10 13.53 4.66
CA PHE A 84 -6.86 12.87 5.09
C PHE A 84 -6.24 13.63 6.27
N THR A 85 -6.89 13.56 7.43
CA THR A 85 -6.34 13.99 8.71
C THR A 85 -5.53 12.85 9.30
N VAL A 86 -4.19 12.97 9.26
CA VAL A 86 -3.30 12.11 10.04
C VAL A 86 -3.38 12.62 11.48
N GLU A 87 -4.30 12.08 12.27
CA GLU A 87 -4.24 12.31 13.71
C GLU A 87 -2.90 11.73 14.22
N PRO A 88 -2.23 12.30 15.23
CA PRO A 88 -1.01 11.76 15.80
C PRO A 88 -1.24 11.09 17.18
N ARG A 89 -2.15 10.11 17.26
CA ARG A 89 -2.53 9.41 18.50
C ARG A 89 -1.37 8.79 19.30
N PHE A 90 -0.30 8.34 18.64
CA PHE A 90 0.84 7.71 19.31
C PHE A 90 2.16 8.45 19.01
N GLN A 91 2.14 9.79 18.99
CA GLN A 91 3.38 10.57 18.92
C GLN A 91 3.91 10.85 20.34
N VAL A 92 5.22 10.72 20.49
CA VAL A 92 5.92 11.12 21.72
C VAL A 92 5.73 12.63 21.88
N PRO A 93 5.22 13.11 23.02
CA PRO A 93 5.11 14.54 23.28
C PRO A 93 6.49 15.21 23.18
N PRO A 94 6.59 16.44 22.64
CA PRO A 94 7.89 17.12 22.46
C PRO A 94 8.63 17.39 23.79
N ASN A 95 7.92 17.34 24.92
CA ASN A 95 8.46 17.54 26.27
C ASN A 95 8.81 16.23 27.00
N GLU A 96 8.57 15.08 26.38
CA GLU A 96 8.82 13.78 27.01
C GLU A 96 10.32 13.49 27.05
N ARG A 97 10.83 13.22 28.26
CA ARG A 97 12.27 13.00 28.48
C ARG A 97 12.67 11.53 28.36
N GLU A 98 11.71 10.62 28.49
CA GLU A 98 11.93 9.18 28.43
C GLU A 98 10.98 8.51 27.40
N PRO A 99 11.19 8.72 26.08
CA PRO A 99 10.35 8.15 25.02
C PRO A 99 10.15 6.63 25.14
N GLY A 100 11.17 5.88 25.54
CA GLY A 100 11.07 4.43 25.71
C GLY A 100 10.07 4.04 26.80
N LYS A 101 10.05 4.78 27.91
CA LYS A 101 9.12 4.53 29.01
C LYS A 101 7.69 4.93 28.65
N PHE A 102 7.55 6.03 27.89
CA PHE A 102 6.26 6.41 27.33
C PHE A 102 5.67 5.30 26.45
N PHE A 103 6.49 4.68 25.58
CA PHE A 103 6.06 3.51 24.81
C PHE A 103 5.61 2.36 25.72
N LEU A 104 6.42 1.99 26.73
CA LEU A 104 6.10 0.86 27.59
C LEU A 104 4.76 1.06 28.32
N ASN A 105 4.53 2.26 28.87
CA ASN A 105 3.25 2.59 29.53
C ASN A 105 2.08 2.44 28.56
N ARG A 106 2.23 2.99 27.35
CA ARG A 106 1.19 2.93 26.33
C ARG A 106 0.95 1.50 25.82
N PHE A 107 2.01 0.70 25.70
CA PHE A 107 1.94 -0.71 25.34
C PHE A 107 1.13 -1.51 26.38
N VAL A 108 1.40 -1.29 27.67
CA VAL A 108 0.66 -1.93 28.76
C VAL A 108 -0.82 -1.57 28.74
N GLU A 109 -1.15 -0.28 28.54
CA GLU A 109 -2.54 0.19 28.41
C GLU A 109 -3.27 -0.49 27.24
N VAL A 110 -2.68 -0.47 26.05
CA VAL A 110 -3.27 -1.09 24.85
C VAL A 110 -3.42 -2.59 25.04
N ARG A 111 -2.40 -3.26 25.58
CA ARG A 111 -2.44 -4.69 25.89
C ARG A 111 -3.59 -5.03 26.83
N GLN A 112 -3.78 -4.24 27.89
CA GLN A 112 -4.86 -4.45 28.85
C GLN A 112 -6.25 -4.31 28.19
N VAL A 113 -6.46 -3.24 27.43
CA VAL A 113 -7.74 -3.00 26.74
C VAL A 113 -8.07 -4.10 25.73
N LEU A 114 -7.07 -4.54 24.94
CA LEU A 114 -7.27 -5.62 23.97
C LEU A 114 -7.51 -6.97 24.66
N ARG A 115 -6.79 -7.24 25.75
CA ARG A 115 -6.97 -8.44 26.57
C ARG A 115 -8.39 -8.51 27.14
N GLU A 116 -8.89 -7.43 27.71
CA GLU A 116 -10.26 -7.36 28.26
C GLU A 116 -11.30 -7.63 27.17
N LYS A 117 -11.13 -7.04 25.98
CA LYS A 117 -12.00 -7.28 24.83
C LYS A 117 -11.94 -8.73 24.33
N ALA A 118 -10.75 -9.32 24.25
CA ALA A 118 -10.57 -10.71 23.85
C ALA A 118 -11.19 -11.68 24.87
N GLN A 119 -10.98 -11.43 26.17
CA GLN A 119 -11.57 -12.21 27.27
C GLN A 119 -13.10 -12.14 27.29
N ALA A 120 -13.68 -10.96 27.08
CA ALA A 120 -15.13 -10.78 26.97
C ALA A 120 -15.75 -11.65 25.87
N ARG A 121 -14.96 -12.01 24.85
CA ARG A 121 -15.37 -12.82 23.70
C ARG A 121 -14.84 -14.25 23.73
N ARG A 122 -14.10 -14.63 24.79
CA ARG A 122 -13.47 -15.95 24.97
C ARG A 122 -12.51 -16.32 23.83
N ILE A 123 -11.77 -15.34 23.33
CA ILE A 123 -10.79 -15.52 22.25
C ILE A 123 -9.41 -15.64 22.90
N ASP A 124 -8.63 -16.64 22.49
CA ASP A 124 -7.23 -16.73 22.90
C ASP A 124 -6.41 -15.67 22.16
N SER A 125 -5.65 -14.87 22.91
CA SER A 125 -4.91 -13.71 22.40
C SER A 125 -3.48 -13.80 22.90
N ASP A 126 -2.53 -13.66 21.98
CA ASP A 126 -1.13 -13.46 22.36
C ASP A 126 -1.00 -12.13 23.13
N GLU A 127 -0.51 -12.21 24.37
CA GLU A 127 -0.26 -11.04 25.21
C GLU A 127 0.83 -10.13 24.65
N ARG A 128 1.68 -10.64 23.75
CA ARG A 128 2.82 -9.91 23.19
C ARG A 128 2.45 -9.06 21.98
N LEU A 129 1.33 -9.35 21.32
CA LEU A 129 0.86 -8.62 20.15
C LEU A 129 1.93 -8.46 19.05
N GLY A 130 2.82 -9.45 18.92
CA GLY A 130 3.93 -9.46 17.96
C GLY A 130 5.19 -8.66 18.38
N PHE A 131 5.24 -8.12 19.60
CA PHE A 131 6.40 -7.40 20.13
C PHE A 131 7.41 -8.36 20.82
N PRO A 132 8.70 -7.98 20.92
CA PRO A 132 9.70 -8.78 21.61
C PRO A 132 9.30 -9.11 23.07
N PRO A 133 9.70 -10.28 23.60
CA PRO A 133 9.27 -10.75 24.92
C PRO A 133 9.90 -10.01 26.11
N ASP A 134 10.82 -9.07 25.88
CA ASP A 134 11.44 -8.30 26.95
C ASP A 134 10.53 -7.12 27.34
N ASP A 135 9.93 -7.16 28.54
CA ASP A 135 9.21 -6.04 29.18
C ASP A 135 10.16 -4.89 29.61
N ARG A 136 11.33 -4.81 28.97
CA ARG A 136 12.33 -3.77 29.23
C ARG A 136 11.95 -2.51 28.48
N VAL A 137 12.27 -1.37 29.09
CA VAL A 137 12.16 -0.07 28.42
C VAL A 137 13.01 -0.11 27.14
N PRO A 138 12.41 0.06 25.94
CA PRO A 138 13.17 0.07 24.71
C PRO A 138 14.08 1.30 24.65
N PRO A 139 15.16 1.27 23.84
CA PRO A 139 15.98 2.45 23.61
C PRO A 139 15.14 3.63 23.09
N ASP A 140 15.40 4.84 23.57
CA ASP A 140 14.58 6.01 23.24
C ASP A 140 14.52 6.30 21.72
N GLY A 141 15.57 5.97 20.98
CA GLY A 141 15.60 6.10 19.52
C GLY A 141 14.61 5.17 18.78
N ASP A 142 14.24 4.05 19.38
CA ASP A 142 13.31 3.07 18.79
C ASP A 142 11.85 3.36 19.16
N ALA A 143 11.59 4.14 20.21
CA ALA A 143 10.25 4.40 20.73
C ALA A 143 9.27 4.97 19.68
N PRO A 144 9.62 5.96 18.85
CA PRO A 144 8.70 6.48 17.82
C PRO A 144 8.27 5.41 16.81
N ARG A 145 9.20 4.52 16.44
CA ARG A 145 8.93 3.41 15.52
C ARG A 145 7.99 2.39 16.16
N LEU A 146 8.27 2.01 17.41
CA LEU A 146 7.46 1.03 18.14
C LEU A 146 6.05 1.56 18.41
N LEU A 147 5.90 2.85 18.71
CA LEU A 147 4.61 3.51 18.85
C LEU A 147 3.78 3.47 17.56
N ALA A 148 4.41 3.71 16.40
CA ALA A 148 3.74 3.59 15.11
C ALA A 148 3.23 2.15 14.88
N MET A 149 4.05 1.14 15.18
CA MET A 149 3.66 -0.26 15.07
C MET A 149 2.54 -0.64 16.06
N LEU A 150 2.59 -0.12 17.29
CA LEU A 150 1.58 -0.35 18.32
C LEU A 150 0.22 0.18 17.90
N GLN A 151 0.19 1.38 17.31
CA GLN A 151 -1.03 1.97 16.81
C GLN A 151 -1.67 1.16 15.67
N LEU A 152 -0.85 0.62 14.76
CA LEU A 152 -1.33 -0.27 13.69
C LEU A 152 -1.88 -1.58 14.27
N THR A 153 -1.21 -2.10 15.30
CA THR A 153 -1.63 -3.30 16.03
C THR A 153 -2.97 -3.10 16.72
N GLU A 154 -3.12 -2.01 17.49
CA GLU A 154 -4.34 -1.66 18.21
C GLU A 154 -5.52 -1.59 17.23
N LYS A 155 -5.33 -0.94 16.08
CA LYS A 155 -6.35 -0.86 15.05
C LYS A 155 -6.67 -2.23 14.45
N ALA A 156 -5.64 -2.97 14.03
CA ALA A 156 -5.81 -4.24 13.34
C ALA A 156 -6.58 -5.24 14.21
N ILE A 157 -6.14 -5.41 15.46
CA ILE A 157 -6.77 -6.30 16.44
C ILE A 157 -8.11 -5.74 16.91
N GLY A 158 -8.21 -4.42 17.12
CA GLY A 158 -9.46 -3.77 17.49
C GLY A 158 -10.59 -4.10 16.50
N ILE A 159 -10.29 -4.07 15.20
CA ILE A 159 -11.23 -4.48 14.15
C ILE A 159 -11.59 -5.97 14.27
N VAL A 160 -10.62 -6.87 14.46
CA VAL A 160 -10.88 -8.31 14.63
C VAL A 160 -11.82 -8.55 15.82
N LEU A 161 -11.56 -7.90 16.96
CA LEU A 161 -12.34 -8.06 18.17
C LEU A 161 -13.73 -7.39 18.08
N GLU A 162 -13.92 -6.41 17.20
CA GLU A 162 -15.22 -5.78 16.90
C GLU A 162 -16.10 -6.63 15.95
N ALA A 163 -15.58 -7.71 15.35
CA ALA A 163 -16.31 -8.48 14.35
C ALA A 163 -17.61 -9.09 14.95
N PRO A 164 -18.74 -9.19 14.21
CA PRO A 164 -20.00 -9.67 14.78
C PRO A 164 -19.89 -11.08 15.38
N ASP A 165 -19.22 -11.97 14.65
CA ASP A 165 -18.99 -13.35 15.06
C ASP A 165 -17.55 -13.47 15.61
N PRO A 166 -17.33 -14.16 16.75
CA PRO A 166 -16.00 -14.29 17.34
C PRO A 166 -15.08 -15.12 16.43
N VAL A 167 -13.80 -14.72 16.36
CA VAL A 167 -12.74 -15.54 15.78
C VAL A 167 -12.30 -16.61 16.79
N GLU A 168 -11.81 -17.74 16.29
CA GLU A 168 -11.33 -18.84 17.15
C GLU A 168 -9.99 -18.47 17.81
N TRP A 169 -9.06 -17.95 17.00
CA TRP A 169 -7.78 -17.42 17.44
C TRP A 169 -7.28 -16.39 16.43
N PHE A 170 -6.35 -15.55 16.86
CA PHE A 170 -5.57 -14.69 15.99
C PHE A 170 -4.13 -14.60 16.50
N ASP A 171 -3.21 -14.36 15.56
CA ASP A 171 -1.79 -14.18 15.82
C ASP A 171 -1.31 -12.98 15.00
N ILE A 172 -0.39 -12.20 15.57
CA ILE A 172 0.09 -10.96 14.97
C ILE A 172 1.61 -10.90 15.02
N SER A 173 2.22 -10.52 13.90
CA SER A 173 3.66 -10.38 13.80
C SER A 173 4.04 -9.12 13.05
N HIS A 174 5.15 -8.54 13.47
CA HIS A 174 5.71 -7.31 12.91
C HIS A 174 6.95 -7.63 12.10
N ASP A 175 7.01 -7.14 10.86
CA ASP A 175 8.23 -7.21 10.05
C ASP A 175 9.05 -5.91 10.25
N LYS A 176 10.33 -5.95 9.89
CA LYS A 176 11.21 -4.78 10.03
C LYS A 176 10.70 -3.63 9.15
N PRO A 177 10.47 -2.42 9.71
CA PRO A 177 10.11 -1.27 8.91
C PRO A 177 11.19 -0.94 7.90
N TYR A 178 10.77 -0.54 6.71
CA TYR A 178 11.68 -0.17 5.64
C TYR A 178 11.20 1.08 4.91
N GLU A 179 12.16 1.74 4.30
CA GLU A 179 11.97 2.94 3.54
C GLU A 179 11.61 2.60 2.09
N THR A 180 10.56 3.23 1.56
CA THR A 180 10.03 2.98 0.22
C THR A 180 9.82 4.28 -0.55
N GLY A 181 10.01 4.21 -1.86
CA GLY A 181 9.94 5.36 -2.74
C GLY A 181 10.22 4.97 -4.21
N PRO A 182 10.03 5.92 -5.14
CA PRO A 182 10.33 5.69 -6.54
C PRO A 182 11.82 5.41 -6.74
N LEU A 183 12.15 4.45 -7.61
CA LEU A 183 13.53 4.20 -8.05
C LEU A 183 14.18 5.52 -8.50
N ASN A 184 15.42 5.76 -8.05
CA ASN A 184 16.20 6.96 -8.36
C ASN A 184 15.68 8.28 -7.78
N ARG A 185 14.80 8.23 -6.76
CA ARG A 185 14.35 9.41 -6.02
C ARG A 185 14.60 9.24 -4.52
N PRO A 186 14.72 10.34 -3.76
CA PRO A 186 14.78 10.27 -2.31
C PRO A 186 13.58 9.51 -1.76
N VAL A 187 13.81 8.75 -0.69
CA VAL A 187 12.77 8.01 0.01
C VAL A 187 11.66 8.98 0.44
N LEU A 188 10.41 8.61 0.13
CA LEU A 188 9.25 9.44 0.47
C LEU A 188 8.50 8.91 1.69
N LEU A 189 8.48 7.58 1.85
CA LEU A 189 7.60 6.89 2.79
C LEU A 189 8.39 5.87 3.60
N SER A 190 8.04 5.74 4.87
CA SER A 190 8.42 4.61 5.72
C SER A 190 7.22 3.67 5.81
N GLU A 191 7.44 2.40 5.51
CA GLU A 191 6.43 1.35 5.56
C GLU A 191 6.62 0.51 6.82
N TYR A 192 5.50 0.26 7.52
CA TYR A 192 5.43 -0.50 8.76
C TYR A 192 4.59 -1.75 8.51
N PRO A 193 5.22 -2.84 8.02
CA PRO A 193 4.54 -4.08 7.69
C PRO A 193 4.05 -4.83 8.94
N LEU A 194 2.83 -5.37 8.84
CA LEU A 194 2.11 -6.10 9.86
C LEU A 194 1.47 -7.34 9.24
N THR A 195 1.72 -8.52 9.80
CA THR A 195 1.02 -9.74 9.40
C THR A 195 0.04 -10.14 10.50
N LEU A 196 -1.23 -10.29 10.12
CA LEU A 196 -2.29 -10.79 11.00
C LEU A 196 -2.78 -12.13 10.45
N LYS A 197 -2.67 -13.18 11.25
CA LYS A 197 -3.26 -14.49 10.98
C LYS A 197 -4.48 -14.65 11.86
N LEU A 198 -5.57 -15.15 11.32
CA LEU A 198 -6.76 -15.44 12.10
C LEU A 198 -7.51 -16.64 11.57
N ARG A 199 -8.26 -17.28 12.46
CA ARG A 199 -9.16 -18.37 12.11
C ARG A 199 -10.60 -18.01 12.44
N GLY A 200 -11.48 -18.09 11.45
CA GLY A 200 -12.88 -17.76 11.63
C GLY A 200 -13.74 -18.08 10.42
N SER A 201 -15.02 -17.70 10.49
CA SER A 201 -15.95 -17.88 9.38
C SER A 201 -15.64 -16.96 8.20
N LEU A 202 -16.04 -17.34 6.98
CA LEU A 202 -15.90 -16.48 5.79
C LEU A 202 -16.56 -15.11 5.99
N LYS A 203 -17.73 -15.07 6.63
CA LYS A 203 -18.46 -13.84 6.94
C LYS A 203 -17.62 -12.91 7.82
N THR A 204 -16.95 -13.46 8.85
CA THR A 204 -16.04 -12.72 9.73
C THR A 204 -14.85 -12.17 8.95
N VAL A 205 -14.18 -13.01 8.15
CA VAL A 205 -13.02 -12.63 7.33
C VAL A 205 -13.37 -11.48 6.38
N LEU A 206 -14.49 -11.58 5.67
CA LEU A 206 -14.95 -10.54 4.75
C LEU A 206 -15.37 -9.25 5.47
N TRP A 207 -15.97 -9.37 6.66
CA TRP A 207 -16.31 -8.21 7.47
C TRP A 207 -15.06 -7.45 7.91
N ILE A 208 -14.02 -8.16 8.36
CA ILE A 208 -12.74 -7.58 8.76
C ILE A 208 -12.08 -6.88 7.56
N LEU A 209 -12.04 -7.55 6.41
CA LEU A 209 -11.52 -6.99 5.16
C LEU A 209 -12.23 -5.69 4.79
N HIS A 210 -13.57 -5.68 4.85
CA HIS A 210 -14.37 -4.50 4.57
C HIS A 210 -14.07 -3.38 5.56
N ARG A 211 -13.92 -3.68 6.86
CA ARG A 211 -13.56 -2.67 7.87
C ARG A 211 -12.18 -2.07 7.66
N TYR A 212 -11.19 -2.82 7.19
CA TYR A 212 -9.90 -2.24 6.83
C TYR A 212 -9.99 -1.27 5.65
N GLY A 213 -10.95 -1.45 4.75
CA GLY A 213 -11.24 -0.51 3.67
C GLY A 213 -12.02 0.73 4.09
N GLN A 214 -12.67 0.73 5.26
CA GLN A 214 -13.44 1.88 5.74
C GLN A 214 -12.53 2.91 6.38
N ARG A 215 -12.67 4.17 5.94
CA ARG A 215 -12.00 5.32 6.56
C ARG A 215 -12.83 5.83 7.73
N ARG A 216 -12.22 5.96 8.90
CA ARG A 216 -12.73 6.81 9.98
C ARG A 216 -11.96 8.15 9.92
N PRO A 217 -12.59 9.30 10.27
CA PRO A 217 -11.95 10.63 10.17
C PRO A 217 -10.65 10.77 10.98
N ASP A 218 -10.53 10.00 12.06
CA ASP A 218 -9.45 10.07 13.05
C ASP A 218 -8.51 8.85 12.97
N ASP A 219 -8.35 8.29 11.77
CA ASP A 219 -7.83 6.94 11.60
C ASP A 219 -6.71 6.86 10.57
N TYR A 220 -5.78 5.94 10.79
CA TYR A 220 -4.59 5.79 9.99
C TYR A 220 -4.83 4.82 8.84
N PRO A 221 -4.34 5.13 7.62
CA PRO A 221 -4.51 4.22 6.50
C PRO A 221 -3.79 2.90 6.78
N LEU A 222 -4.55 1.81 6.78
CA LEU A 222 -4.02 0.45 6.68
C LEU A 222 -4.10 0.04 5.22
N ILE A 223 -2.97 -0.35 4.66
CA ILE A 223 -2.89 -0.83 3.28
C ILE A 223 -2.84 -2.34 3.31
N LEU A 224 -3.79 -2.98 2.63
CA LEU A 224 -3.74 -4.42 2.39
C LEU A 224 -2.77 -4.71 1.25
N ARG A 225 -1.68 -5.40 1.56
CA ARG A 225 -0.66 -5.84 0.59
C ARG A 225 -0.97 -7.21 0.02
N GLY A 226 -1.57 -8.07 0.83
CA GLY A 226 -1.83 -9.45 0.48
C GLY A 226 -2.89 -10.05 1.38
N LEU A 227 -3.72 -10.90 0.80
CA LEU A 227 -4.71 -11.71 1.49
C LEU A 227 -4.58 -13.14 1.00
N SER A 228 -4.37 -14.06 1.93
CA SER A 228 -4.38 -15.50 1.67
C SER A 228 -5.46 -16.13 2.52
N ILE A 229 -6.36 -16.89 1.91
CA ILE A 229 -7.41 -17.63 2.62
C ILE A 229 -7.21 -19.11 2.31
N LYS A 230 -7.09 -19.92 3.36
CA LYS A 230 -7.00 -21.37 3.27
C LYS A 230 -8.19 -21.99 3.98
N SER A 231 -8.70 -23.07 3.40
CA SER A 231 -9.74 -23.89 4.02
C SER A 231 -9.14 -25.28 4.25
N ASP A 232 -9.12 -25.70 5.50
CA ASP A 232 -8.67 -27.03 5.90
C ASP A 232 -9.85 -28.00 6.09
N ASN A 233 -10.99 -27.72 5.46
CA ASN A 233 -12.16 -28.60 5.44
C ASN A 233 -11.88 -29.86 4.61
N SER A 234 -11.13 -30.78 5.19
CA SER A 234 -10.75 -32.06 4.58
C SER A 234 -11.73 -33.19 4.94
N LYS A 235 -12.64 -32.98 5.91
CA LYS A 235 -13.57 -34.00 6.39
C LYS A 235 -15.01 -33.54 6.28
N VAL A 236 -15.87 -34.44 5.80
CA VAL A 236 -17.33 -34.24 5.64
C VAL A 236 -18.06 -33.96 6.98
N LYS A 237 -17.40 -34.20 8.12
CA LYS A 237 -17.94 -33.90 9.47
C LYS A 237 -17.67 -32.47 9.96
N ASP A 238 -16.88 -31.67 9.23
CA ASP A 238 -16.59 -30.29 9.59
C ASP A 238 -17.74 -29.38 9.10
N ASP A 239 -18.87 -29.44 9.80
CA ASP A 239 -20.15 -28.77 9.46
C ASP A 239 -20.03 -27.23 9.42
N VAL A 240 -18.99 -26.67 10.05
CA VAL A 240 -18.72 -25.23 10.09
C VAL A 240 -17.43 -24.94 9.32
N GLN A 241 -17.53 -24.20 8.21
CA GLN A 241 -16.37 -23.75 7.44
C GLN A 241 -15.54 -22.76 8.27
N GLN A 242 -14.50 -23.28 8.93
CA GLN A 242 -13.45 -22.47 9.53
C GLN A 242 -12.37 -22.23 8.49
N LEU A 243 -12.03 -20.96 8.28
CA LEU A 243 -11.01 -20.53 7.33
C LEU A 243 -9.84 -19.93 8.08
N GLU A 244 -8.63 -20.28 7.66
CA GLU A 244 -7.43 -19.59 8.08
C GLU A 244 -7.14 -18.46 7.08
N ALA A 245 -7.20 -17.23 7.56
CA ALA A 245 -6.93 -16.04 6.77
C ALA A 245 -5.63 -15.37 7.24
N VAL A 246 -4.78 -15.00 6.29
CA VAL A 246 -3.56 -14.25 6.52
C VAL A 246 -3.67 -12.91 5.81
N PHE A 247 -3.70 -11.84 6.58
CA PHE A 247 -3.71 -10.45 6.14
C PHE A 247 -2.30 -9.88 6.26
N GLN A 248 -1.73 -9.50 5.13
CA GLN A 248 -0.50 -8.70 5.09
C GLN A 248 -0.91 -7.23 4.99
N LEU A 249 -0.80 -6.52 6.10
CA LEU A 249 -1.16 -5.12 6.25
C LEU A 249 0.11 -4.26 6.31
N ALA A 250 -0.01 -2.98 5.99
CA ALA A 250 1.06 -2.02 6.20
C ALA A 250 0.52 -0.64 6.57
N GLY A 251 1.16 -0.01 7.55
CA GLY A 251 1.03 1.43 7.78
C GLY A 251 2.05 2.18 6.95
N MET A 252 1.68 3.36 6.47
CA MET A 252 2.59 4.26 5.76
C MET A 252 2.71 5.60 6.46
N GLN A 253 3.95 6.06 6.64
CA GLN A 253 4.25 7.38 7.15
C GLN A 253 5.15 8.13 6.16
N PHE A 254 4.87 9.41 5.95
CA PHE A 254 5.77 10.26 5.18
C PHE A 254 7.06 10.52 5.97
N VAL A 255 8.20 10.31 5.31
CA VAL A 255 9.51 10.68 5.87
C VAL A 255 9.56 12.20 6.01
N PRO A 256 10.01 12.77 7.13
CA PRO A 256 10.11 14.22 7.30
C PRO A 256 11.16 14.82 6.35
N ASP A 257 10.97 16.10 5.99
CA ASP A 257 11.69 16.73 4.87
C ASP A 257 13.21 16.80 5.08
N ASP A 258 13.66 16.93 6.34
CA ASP A 258 15.06 16.91 6.76
C ASP A 258 15.77 15.59 6.39
N LYS A 259 15.06 14.47 6.50
CA LYS A 259 15.57 13.14 6.10
C LYS A 259 15.49 12.89 4.60
N ARG A 260 14.61 13.60 3.87
CA ARG A 260 14.50 13.48 2.41
C ARG A 260 15.65 14.19 1.67
N GLU A 261 16.18 15.26 2.24
CA GLU A 261 17.26 16.04 1.61
C GLU A 261 18.65 15.37 1.76
N GLY A 262 18.82 14.49 2.77
CA GLY A 262 20.05 13.74 3.01
C GLY A 262 20.08 12.31 2.43
N GLY A 263 18.98 11.83 1.87
CA GLY A 263 18.82 10.42 1.48
C GLY A 263 19.57 10.03 0.20
N THR A 264 20.52 9.10 0.31
CA THR A 264 21.16 8.46 -0.85
C THR A 264 20.13 7.68 -1.67
N ILE A 265 20.20 7.79 -2.99
CA ILE A 265 19.34 7.05 -3.92
C ILE A 265 19.44 5.54 -3.62
N THR A 266 18.38 4.95 -3.07
CA THR A 266 18.30 3.52 -2.79
C THR A 266 17.54 2.81 -3.91
N THR A 267 18.14 1.74 -4.42
CA THR A 267 17.48 0.74 -5.28
C THR A 267 16.54 -0.09 -4.41
N SER A 268 15.23 0.11 -4.55
CA SER A 268 14.23 -0.58 -3.73
C SER A 268 14.21 -2.09 -4.01
N SER A 269 14.64 -2.91 -3.04
CA SER A 269 14.32 -4.33 -3.01
C SER A 269 13.13 -4.54 -2.09
N ALA A 270 11.91 -4.58 -2.66
CA ALA A 270 10.73 -5.05 -1.93
C ALA A 270 10.97 -6.49 -1.47
N PRO A 271 10.55 -6.90 -0.25
CA PRO A 271 10.56 -8.30 0.12
C PRO A 271 9.54 -9.01 -0.76
N GLY A 272 10.05 -9.83 -1.69
CA GLY A 272 9.24 -10.59 -2.63
C GLY A 272 8.25 -11.48 -1.88
N GLY A 273 6.99 -11.44 -2.32
CA GLY A 273 5.98 -12.39 -1.87
C GLY A 273 6.48 -13.80 -2.14
N GLY A 274 6.91 -14.48 -1.08
CA GLY A 274 7.40 -15.84 -1.14
C GLY A 274 6.26 -16.78 -1.52
N SER A 275 6.18 -17.14 -2.80
CA SER A 275 5.54 -18.38 -3.22
C SER A 275 6.35 -19.53 -2.63
N SER A 276 5.93 -20.02 -1.46
CA SER A 276 6.47 -21.26 -0.89
C SER A 276 6.14 -22.40 -1.84
N GLY A 277 7.14 -22.81 -2.62
CA GLY A 277 7.06 -23.96 -3.50
C GLY A 277 6.81 -25.22 -2.68
N MET A 278 5.72 -25.92 -2.99
CA MET A 278 5.50 -27.31 -2.61
C MET A 278 6.71 -28.13 -3.09
N ARG A 279 7.58 -28.50 -2.15
CA ARG A 279 8.45 -29.67 -2.35
C ARG A 279 7.59 -30.90 -2.13
N ALA A 280 7.22 -31.56 -3.23
CA ALA A 280 6.84 -32.96 -3.20
C ALA A 280 8.02 -33.75 -2.60
N ARG A 281 7.75 -34.53 -1.55
CA ARG A 281 8.66 -35.58 -1.10
C ARG A 281 8.29 -36.88 -1.83
N PRO A 282 9.29 -37.72 -2.18
CA PRO A 282 9.05 -39.10 -2.56
C PRO A 282 8.52 -39.92 -1.38
#